data_AF-A0A972ZSW9-F1
#
_entry.id   AF-A0A972ZSW9-F1
#
_cell.length_a   1.000
_cell.length_b   1.000
_cell.length_c   1.000
_cell.angle_alpha   90.00
_cell.angle_beta   90.00
_cell.angle_gamma   90.00
#
_symmetry.space_group_name_H-M   'P 1'
#
loop_
_entity.id
_entity.type
_entity.pdbx_description
1 polymer ?
#
loop_
_entity_poly.entity_id
_entity_poly.type
_entity_poly.pdbx_seq_one_letter_code
_entity_poly.pdbx_strand_id
1 'polypeptide(L)'
;MLTQDNELNFNGENIYIGIDTHKKNWKVALYSNDTALKTFTQNPEPGLLINHLKRNYPHANYYCAYEAGFSGFGVQKHLTKIF
;
A
#
# COMPACT_ATOMS: atom_id res chain seq x y z
N MET A 1 11.85 31.65 -9.89
CA MET A 1 10.68 30.77 -9.69
C MET A 1 10.93 29.97 -8.43
N LEU A 2 10.12 30.16 -7.38
CA LEU A 2 10.16 29.30 -6.21
C LEU A 2 9.33 28.06 -6.56
N THR A 3 9.98 26.95 -6.89
CA THR A 3 9.32 25.65 -6.91
C THR A 3 8.99 25.31 -5.45
N GLN A 4 7.73 25.50 -5.07
CA GLN A 4 7.20 24.93 -3.84
C GLN A 4 7.12 23.41 -4.04
N ASP A 5 8.18 22.71 -3.67
CA ASP A 5 8.13 21.28 -3.42
C ASP A 5 7.28 21.07 -2.15
N ASN A 6 5.94 21.02 -2.34
CA ASN A 6 5.04 20.41 -1.38
C ASN A 6 5.21 18.89 -1.48
N GLU A 7 6.42 18.39 -1.23
CA GLU A 7 6.62 16.96 -1.05
C GLU A 7 5.75 16.55 0.13
N LEU A 8 4.68 15.82 -0.16
CA LEU A 8 3.86 15.20 0.86
C LEU A 8 4.81 14.36 1.71
N ASN A 9 4.94 14.64 3.01
CA ASN A 9 5.83 13.91 3.88
C ASN A 9 5.01 13.15 4.91
N PHE A 10 5.00 11.82 4.80
CA PHE A 10 4.30 10.92 5.73
C PHE A 10 5.28 10.19 6.65
N ASN A 11 6.48 10.73 6.87
CA ASN A 11 7.47 10.13 7.75
C ASN A 11 6.91 9.95 9.17
N GLY A 12 7.00 8.73 9.70
CA GLY A 12 6.43 8.36 11.00
C GLY A 12 4.94 8.01 10.97
N GLU A 13 4.23 8.24 9.87
CA GLU A 13 2.83 7.82 9.72
C GLU A 13 2.73 6.34 9.36
N ASN A 14 1.77 5.65 9.97
CA ASN A 14 1.50 4.25 9.71
C ASN A 14 0.35 4.11 8.71
N ILE A 15 0.62 3.44 7.59
CA ILE A 15 -0.36 3.13 6.55
C ILE A 15 -0.66 1.64 6.59
N TYR A 16 -1.88 1.31 6.98
CA TYR A 16 -2.39 -0.07 7.03
C TYR A 16 -3.10 -0.41 5.72
N ILE A 17 -2.75 -1.55 5.14
CA ILE A 17 -3.14 -1.97 3.80
C ILE A 17 -3.86 -3.32 3.92
N GLY A 18 -5.18 -3.32 3.72
CA GLY A 18 -5.95 -4.55 3.57
C GLY A 18 -6.04 -4.94 2.10
N ILE A 19 -5.69 -6.18 1.75
CA ILE A 19 -5.75 -6.68 0.38
C ILE A 19 -6.65 -7.92 0.34
N ASP A 20 -7.75 -7.81 -0.40
CA ASP A 20 -8.58 -8.95 -0.78
C ASP A 20 -8.02 -9.55 -2.08
N THR A 21 -7.42 -10.74 -1.97
CA THR A 21 -6.74 -11.46 -3.05
C THR A 21 -7.63 -12.50 -3.73
N HIS A 22 -8.91 -12.64 -3.34
CA HIS A 22 -9.79 -13.75 -3.77
C HIS A 22 -10.35 -13.62 -5.18
N LYS A 23 -10.09 -12.49 -5.86
CA LYS A 23 -10.65 -12.19 -7.19
C LYS A 23 -9.52 -11.96 -8.21
N LYS A 24 -9.89 -11.95 -9.49
CA LYS A 24 -8.97 -11.64 -10.62
C LYS A 24 -8.23 -10.30 -10.45
N ASN A 25 -8.80 -9.39 -9.68
CA ASN A 25 -8.22 -8.10 -9.32
C ASN A 25 -8.17 -7.99 -7.80
N TRP A 26 -7.13 -7.35 -7.27
CA TRP A 26 -7.05 -7.04 -5.85
C TRP A 26 -7.96 -5.88 -5.51
N LYS A 27 -8.76 -6.04 -4.46
CA LYS A 27 -9.40 -4.91 -3.79
C LYS A 27 -8.52 -4.51 -2.62
N VAL A 28 -8.05 -3.26 -2.65
CA VAL A 28 -7.12 -2.70 -1.67
C VAL A 28 -7.82 -1.62 -0.87
N ALA A 29 -7.72 -1.69 0.45
CA ALA A 29 -8.18 -0.66 1.37
C ALA A 29 -7.00 -0.11 2.17
N LEU A 30 -6.86 1.21 2.18
CA LEU A 30 -5.80 1.95 2.87
C LEU A 30 -6.39 2.70 4.06
N TYR A 31 -5.71 2.61 5.19
CA TYR A 31 -6.04 3.29 6.43
C TYR A 31 -4.81 3.95 7.02
N SER A 32 -4.98 5.09 7.70
CA SER A 32 -3.97 5.69 8.57
C SER A 32 -4.59 5.79 9.96
N ASN A 33 -4.02 5.08 10.92
CA ASN A 33 -4.56 4.95 12.28
C ASN A 33 -6.07 4.67 12.24
N ASP A 34 -6.89 5.58 12.75
CA ASP A 34 -8.36 5.44 12.84
C ASP A 34 -9.12 5.98 11.60
N THR A 35 -8.40 6.39 10.55
CA THR A 35 -8.99 7.04 9.36
C THR A 35 -8.86 6.17 8.12
N ALA A 36 -9.99 5.92 7.45
CA ALA A 36 -10.00 5.33 6.12
C ALA A 36 -9.52 6.35 5.08
N LEU A 37 -8.44 6.01 4.36
CA LEU A 37 -7.85 6.90 3.37
C LEU A 37 -8.49 6.70 1.99
N LYS A 38 -8.45 5.45 1.51
CA LYS A 38 -8.90 5.12 0.16
C LYS A 38 -9.16 3.64 0.02
N THR A 39 -10.16 3.29 -0.79
CA THR A 39 -10.35 1.92 -1.28
C THR A 39 -10.36 1.95 -2.80
N PHE A 40 -9.67 1.00 -3.42
CA PHE A 40 -9.59 0.90 -4.88
C PHE A 40 -9.37 -0.54 -5.32
N THR A 41 -9.57 -0.78 -6.61
CA THR A 41 -9.30 -2.08 -7.24
C THR A 41 -8.14 -1.92 -8.21
N GLN A 42 -7.24 -2.90 -8.25
CA GLN A 42 -6.13 -2.93 -9.20
C GLN A 42 -5.84 -4.37 -9.64
N ASN A 43 -5.06 -4.50 -10.71
CA ASN A 43 -4.52 -5.81 -11.10
C ASN A 43 -3.71 -6.42 -9.94
N PRO A 44 -3.62 -7.77 -9.86
CA PRO A 44 -2.98 -8.49 -8.77
C PRO A 44 -1.45 -8.46 -8.87
N GLU A 45 -0.89 -7.27 -9.07
CA GLU A 45 0.52 -7.02 -9.26
C GLU A 45 1.08 -6.19 -8.10
N PRO A 46 2.01 -6.74 -7.30
CA PRO A 46 2.60 -6.04 -6.17
C PRO A 46 3.25 -4.70 -6.55
N GLY A 47 3.91 -4.64 -7.72
CA GLY A 47 4.62 -3.45 -8.19
C GLY A 47 3.71 -2.25 -8.36
N LEU A 48 2.48 -2.46 -8.88
CA LEU A 48 1.48 -1.40 -9.01
C LEU A 48 1.07 -0.83 -7.65
N LEU A 49 0.90 -1.71 -6.65
CA LEU A 49 0.57 -1.28 -5.29
C LEU A 49 1.68 -0.45 -4.68
N ILE A 50 2.94 -0.93 -4.79
CA ILE A 50 4.11 -0.23 -4.24
C ILE A 50 4.28 1.14 -4.87
N ASN A 51 4.14 1.24 -6.20
CA ASN A 51 4.24 2.51 -6.91
C ASN A 51 3.13 3.49 -6.49
N HIS A 52 1.90 3.00 -6.30
CA HIS A 52 0.82 3.81 -5.76
C HIS A 52 1.14 4.31 -4.35
N LEU A 53 1.62 3.45 -3.47
CA LEU A 53 1.96 3.80 -2.09
C LEU A 53 3.08 4.84 -2.02
N LYS A 54 4.19 4.62 -2.72
CA LYS A 54 5.32 5.56 -2.75
C LYS A 54 4.96 6.92 -3.33
N ARG A 55 4.08 6.96 -4.34
CA ARG A 55 3.67 8.22 -4.97
C ARG A 55 2.72 9.05 -4.10
N ASN A 56 1.80 8.39 -3.39
CA ASN A 56 0.73 9.10 -2.66
C ASN A 56 1.02 9.26 -1.17
N TYR A 57 1.83 8.36 -0.59
CA TYR A 57 2.17 8.33 0.83
C TYR A 57 3.66 8.11 1.05
N PRO A 58 4.56 8.90 0.41
CA PRO A 58 6.00 8.69 0.50
C PRO A 58 6.50 8.76 1.95
N HIS A 59 7.54 7.97 2.24
CA HIS A 59 8.20 7.88 3.56
C HIS A 59 7.34 7.33 4.71
N ALA A 60 6.11 6.87 4.45
CA ALA A 60 5.29 6.21 5.46
C ALA A 60 5.82 4.82 5.85
N ASN A 61 5.41 4.35 7.02
CA ASN A 61 5.55 2.96 7.43
C ASN A 61 4.36 2.16 6.90
N TYR A 62 4.60 1.08 6.15
CA TYR A 62 3.52 0.32 5.52
C TYR A 62 3.33 -1.04 6.18
N TYR A 63 2.09 -1.36 6.54
CA TYR A 63 1.70 -2.62 7.15
C TYR A 63 0.62 -3.27 6.29
N CYS A 64 0.90 -4.43 5.70
CA CYS A 64 -0.09 -5.13 4.87
C CYS A 64 -0.68 -6.37 5.56
N ALA A 65 -1.98 -6.57 5.40
CA ALA A 65 -2.68 -7.79 5.75
C ALA A 65 -3.45 -8.32 4.53
N TYR A 66 -3.32 -9.61 4.26
CA TYR A 66 -4.04 -10.31 3.20
C TYR A 66 -4.20 -11.78 3.55
N GLU A 67 -5.19 -12.45 2.97
CA GLU A 67 -5.43 -13.87 3.23
C GLU A 67 -4.41 -14.74 2.48
N ALA A 68 -3.42 -15.25 3.22
CA ALA A 68 -2.32 -16.04 2.65
C ALA A 68 -2.70 -17.49 2.29
N GLY A 69 -3.93 -17.94 2.57
CA GLY A 69 -4.35 -19.33 2.35
C GLY A 69 -4.29 -19.75 0.88
N PHE A 70 -4.90 -18.95 -0.02
CA PHE A 70 -4.91 -19.24 -1.46
C PHE A 70 -3.70 -18.64 -2.20
N SER A 71 -3.22 -17.48 -1.77
CA SER A 71 -2.16 -16.71 -2.47
C SER A 71 -0.73 -16.93 -1.94
N GLY A 72 -0.56 -17.70 -0.85
CA GLY A 72 0.74 -17.94 -0.22
C GLY A 72 1.45 -16.69 0.31
N PHE A 73 2.74 -16.81 0.63
CA PHE A 73 3.55 -15.72 1.22
C PHE A 73 4.31 -14.86 0.20
N GLY A 74 4.01 -14.99 -1.10
CA GLY A 74 4.75 -14.28 -2.16
C GLY A 74 4.67 -12.76 -2.06
N VAL A 75 3.47 -12.24 -1.78
CA VAL A 75 3.22 -10.80 -1.64
C VAL A 75 3.92 -10.24 -0.40
N GLN A 76 3.79 -10.91 0.76
CA GLN A 76 4.49 -10.51 1.98
C GLN A 76 6.01 -10.49 1.81
N LYS A 77 6.60 -11.53 1.18
CA LYS A 77 8.05 -11.59 0.91
C LYS A 77 8.54 -10.47 0.00
N HIS A 78 7.73 -10.05 -0.97
CA HIS A 78 8.08 -8.95 -1.87
C HIS A 78 8.00 -7.59 -1.16
N LEU A 79 6.98 -7.40 -0.33
CA LEU A 79 6.80 -6.16 0.44
C LEU A 79 7.88 -6.01 1.53
N THR A 80 8.26 -7.09 2.22
CA THR A 80 9.29 -7.06 3.28
C THR A 80 10.71 -6.82 2.75
N LYS A 81 10.95 -6.98 1.44
CA LYS A 81 12.27 -6.66 0.84
C LYS A 81 12.43 -5.18 0.51
N ILE A 82 11.34 -4.41 0.54
CA ILE A 82 11.29 -3.04 0.02
C ILE A 82 11.11 -2.01 1.16
N PHE A 83 10.72 -2.47 2.35
CA PHE A 83 10.67 -1.74 3.60
C PHE A 83 11.74 -2.28 4.54
#